data_AF-A0A2N7TQ20-F1
#
_entry.id   AF-A0A2N7TQ20-F1
#
_cell.length_a   1.000
_cell.length_b   1.000
_cell.length_c   1.000
_cell.angle_alpha   90.00
_cell.angle_beta   90.00
_cell.angle_gamma   90.00
#
_symmetry.space_group_name_H-M   'P 1'
#
loop_
_entity.id
_entity.type
_entity.pdbx_description
1 polymer ?
#
loop_
_entity_poly.entity_id
_entity_poly.type
_entity_poly.pdbx_seq_one_letter_code
_entity_poly.pdbx_strand_id
1 'polypeptide(L)'
;MPFTEAKEHAPGRLHAIFADPYSAFDNLVPERHLHLRVAVAALVGQPMADDRLLLRVIHGWENGYFEPADLKHSDHRIGSLDDLRDVATRYHRAFEAQAPLPRDTTSLLAGPLAAAIAAAEAAGQALDDETRTSPARWPAFERGLTLYTFFKVYHRLTYGEDDAYRSIHCETPDGPREIHEFHLEEGEFAVIAPAEGEAGDSVLLLHESQLMPVLQLLEEC
;
A
#
# COMPACT_ATOMS: atom_id res chain seq x y z
N MET A 1 -23.85 -14.32 2.68
CA MET A 1 -22.84 -14.32 3.75
C MET A 1 -22.20 -12.95 3.76
N PRO A 2 -22.11 -12.20 4.88
CA PRO A 2 -21.35 -10.97 4.86
C PRO A 2 -19.88 -11.35 5.06
N PHE A 3 -19.10 -11.30 3.99
CA PHE A 3 -17.67 -11.57 4.03
C PHE A 3 -16.97 -10.51 4.91
N THR A 4 -16.07 -10.93 5.79
CA THR A 4 -15.36 -10.07 6.77
C THR A 4 -14.00 -9.59 6.25
N GLU A 5 -13.89 -9.29 4.96
CA GLU A 5 -12.59 -9.26 4.29
C GLU A 5 -11.74 -8.03 4.58
N ALA A 6 -12.33 -6.88 4.86
CA ALA A 6 -11.59 -5.74 5.36
C ALA A 6 -12.41 -4.89 6.33
N LYS A 7 -11.76 -4.42 7.39
CA LYS A 7 -12.35 -3.48 8.36
C LYS A 7 -11.54 -2.19 8.32
N GLU A 8 -12.17 -1.16 7.78
CA GLU A 8 -11.68 0.21 7.89
C GLU A 8 -11.64 0.57 9.39
N HIS A 9 -10.54 1.18 9.86
CA HIS A 9 -10.36 1.63 11.24
C HIS A 9 -10.23 0.52 12.31
N ALA A 10 -9.82 -0.67 11.92
CA ALA A 10 -9.44 -1.67 12.92
C ALA A 10 -8.22 -1.14 13.74
N PRO A 11 -8.18 -1.39 15.06
CA PRO A 11 -6.95 -1.19 15.81
C PRO A 11 -5.84 -2.04 15.19
N GLY A 12 -4.72 -1.42 14.84
CA GLY A 12 -3.55 -2.08 14.29
C GLY A 12 -2.29 -1.75 15.10
N ARG A 13 -1.11 -2.05 14.56
CA ARG A 13 0.19 -1.86 15.23
C ARG A 13 0.41 -0.45 15.79
N LEU A 14 -0.06 0.59 15.10
CA LEU A 14 0.07 1.95 15.62
C LEU A 14 -0.84 2.24 16.81
N HIS A 15 -1.97 1.53 16.99
CA HIS A 15 -2.79 1.64 18.20
C HIS A 15 -2.11 1.00 19.42
N ALA A 16 -1.11 0.13 19.21
CA ALA A 16 -0.27 -0.37 20.29
C ALA A 16 0.85 0.62 20.69
N ILE A 17 1.17 1.58 19.82
CA ILE A 17 2.25 2.56 20.01
C ILE A 17 1.68 3.90 20.48
N PHE A 18 0.57 4.34 19.90
CA PHE A 18 -0.06 5.63 20.16
C PHE A 18 -1.43 5.44 20.82
N ALA A 19 -1.71 6.23 21.84
CA ALA A 19 -3.03 6.25 22.49
C ALA A 19 -4.13 6.75 21.54
N ASP A 20 -3.78 7.68 20.65
CA ASP A 20 -4.64 8.17 19.57
C ASP A 20 -3.83 8.34 18.27
N PRO A 21 -3.69 7.27 17.46
CA PRO A 21 -2.88 7.32 16.24
C PRO A 21 -3.47 8.24 15.16
N TYR A 22 -4.76 8.58 15.24
CA TYR A 22 -5.43 9.42 14.24
C TYR A 22 -5.02 10.90 14.37
N SER A 23 -4.82 11.37 15.60
CA SER A 23 -4.37 12.75 15.84
C SER A 23 -2.84 12.89 15.95
N ALA A 24 -2.11 11.79 16.21
CA ALA A 24 -0.67 11.83 16.49
C ALA A 24 0.20 12.47 15.39
N PHE A 25 -0.27 12.48 14.14
CA PHE A 25 0.49 12.97 12.98
C PHE A 25 -0.02 14.30 12.42
N ASP A 26 -0.99 14.93 13.08
CA ASP A 26 -1.55 16.20 12.63
C ASP A 26 -0.49 17.31 12.67
N ASN A 27 -0.54 18.23 11.70
CA ASN A 27 0.47 19.27 11.49
C ASN A 27 0.59 20.21 12.70
N LEU A 28 -0.44 20.30 13.52
CA LEU A 28 -0.48 21.12 14.73
C LEU A 28 0.05 20.41 15.98
N VAL A 29 0.36 19.10 15.91
CA VAL A 29 0.90 18.34 17.05
C VAL A 29 2.40 18.61 17.18
N PRO A 30 2.86 19.19 18.31
CA PRO A 30 4.28 19.51 18.49
C PRO A 30 5.20 18.29 18.36
N GLU A 31 4.74 17.14 18.84
CA GLU A 31 5.47 15.87 18.84
C GLU A 31 5.33 15.07 17.54
N ARG A 32 4.63 15.59 16.52
CA ARG A 32 4.35 14.89 15.25
C ARG A 32 5.60 14.24 14.64
N HIS A 33 6.72 14.96 14.60
CA HIS A 33 7.98 14.42 14.06
C HIS A 33 8.52 13.25 14.90
N LEU A 34 8.38 13.32 16.22
CA LEU A 34 8.77 12.20 17.10
C LEU A 34 7.85 11.01 16.89
N HIS A 35 6.54 11.22 16.75
CA HIS A 35 5.60 10.15 16.44
C HIS A 35 5.92 9.51 15.09
N LEU A 36 6.21 10.32 14.06
CA LEU A 36 6.59 9.84 12.73
C LEU A 36 7.84 8.97 12.79
N ARG A 37 8.87 9.40 13.53
CA ARG A 37 10.07 8.60 13.79
C ARG A 37 9.77 7.25 14.40
N VAL A 38 8.95 7.22 15.45
CA VAL A 38 8.58 5.97 16.14
C VAL A 38 7.77 5.06 15.21
N ALA A 39 6.81 5.61 14.46
CA ALA A 39 5.97 4.86 13.53
C ALA A 39 6.80 4.26 12.39
N VAL A 40 7.66 5.06 11.76
CA VAL A 40 8.58 4.63 10.69
C VAL A 40 9.55 3.58 11.20
N ALA A 41 10.13 3.78 12.39
CA ALA A 41 11.04 2.81 12.99
C ALA A 41 10.35 1.45 13.20
N ALA A 42 9.10 1.43 13.67
CA ALA A 42 8.36 0.20 13.91
C ALA A 42 7.86 -0.47 12.62
N LEU A 43 7.37 0.31 11.65
CA LEU A 43 6.71 -0.21 10.46
C LEU A 43 7.67 -0.46 9.28
N VAL A 44 8.77 0.28 9.21
CA VAL A 44 9.74 0.23 8.11
C VAL A 44 11.12 -0.18 8.63
N GLY A 45 11.64 0.52 9.63
CA GLY A 45 12.99 0.33 10.14
C GLY A 45 13.25 -1.09 10.67
N GLN A 46 12.36 -1.60 11.52
CA GLN A 46 12.45 -2.96 12.08
C GLN A 46 12.36 -4.03 10.98
N PRO A 47 11.32 -4.06 10.10
CA PRO A 47 11.29 -5.02 9.00
C PRO A 47 12.50 -4.94 8.07
N MET A 48 13.05 -3.75 7.82
CA MET A 48 14.25 -3.57 7.00
C MET A 48 15.48 -4.21 7.67
N ALA A 49 15.69 -3.95 8.96
CA ALA A 49 16.80 -4.53 9.72
C ALA A 49 16.71 -6.06 9.84
N ASP A 50 15.49 -6.61 9.80
CA ASP A 50 15.23 -8.04 9.85
C ASP A 50 15.32 -8.75 8.47
N ASP A 51 15.66 -8.03 7.38
CA ASP A 51 15.60 -8.54 5.99
C ASP A 51 14.19 -9.04 5.57
N ARG A 52 13.16 -8.37 6.07
CA ARG A 52 11.74 -8.66 5.84
C ARG A 52 10.97 -7.49 5.22
N LEU A 53 11.68 -6.49 4.70
CA LEU A 53 11.07 -5.37 3.99
C LEU A 53 11.19 -5.54 2.48
N LEU A 54 10.04 -5.50 1.81
CA LEU A 54 9.94 -5.36 0.37
C LEU A 54 9.52 -3.92 0.05
N LEU A 55 10.30 -3.24 -0.77
CA LEU A 55 9.88 -2.01 -1.43
C LEU A 55 9.11 -2.37 -2.69
N ARG A 56 7.84 -1.98 -2.76
CA ARG A 56 7.02 -2.05 -3.97
C ARG A 56 6.88 -0.67 -4.55
N VAL A 57 7.41 -0.47 -5.76
CA VAL A 57 7.27 0.79 -6.49
C VAL A 57 6.20 0.62 -7.55
N ILE A 58 5.14 1.43 -7.52
CA ILE A 58 4.08 1.45 -8.53
C ILE A 58 4.22 2.64 -9.47
N HIS A 59 3.73 2.49 -10.70
CA HIS A 59 3.62 3.56 -11.71
C HIS A 59 2.64 3.16 -12.82
N GLY A 60 2.43 4.05 -13.79
CA GLY A 60 1.71 3.76 -15.03
C GLY A 60 0.25 4.16 -15.05
N TRP A 61 -0.33 4.54 -13.91
CA TRP A 61 -1.64 5.17 -13.86
C TRP A 61 -1.53 6.69 -13.94
N GLU A 62 -2.22 7.27 -14.93
CA GLU A 62 -2.42 8.71 -15.03
C GLU A 62 -3.64 9.14 -14.19
N ASN A 63 -3.72 10.43 -13.87
CA ASN A 63 -4.83 10.98 -13.08
C ASN A 63 -6.20 10.66 -13.72
N GLY A 64 -7.07 10.00 -12.96
CA GLY A 64 -8.42 9.61 -13.42
C GLY A 64 -8.47 8.35 -14.28
N TYR A 65 -7.33 7.72 -14.55
CA TYR A 65 -7.25 6.42 -15.20
C TYR A 65 -7.23 5.30 -14.16
N PHE A 66 -7.79 4.13 -14.45
CA PHE A 66 -7.93 3.04 -13.46
C PHE A 66 -7.88 1.62 -14.05
N GLU A 67 -7.42 1.47 -15.30
CA GLU A 67 -7.34 0.16 -15.95
C GLU A 67 -6.36 -0.76 -15.19
N PRO A 68 -6.82 -1.87 -14.59
CA PRO A 68 -5.97 -2.71 -13.74
C PRO A 68 -4.72 -3.26 -14.44
N ALA A 69 -4.79 -3.43 -15.76
CA ALA A 69 -3.67 -3.93 -16.55
C ALA A 69 -2.52 -2.91 -16.68
N ASP A 70 -2.82 -1.62 -16.53
CA ASP A 70 -1.85 -0.55 -16.74
C ASP A 70 -1.08 -0.15 -15.47
N LEU A 71 -1.55 -0.57 -14.30
CA LEU A 71 -0.75 -0.52 -13.09
C LEU A 71 0.49 -1.41 -13.24
N LYS A 72 1.65 -0.78 -13.31
CA LYS A 72 2.94 -1.46 -13.29
C LYS A 72 3.53 -1.35 -11.90
N HIS A 73 4.36 -2.33 -11.56
CA HIS A 73 5.12 -2.28 -10.33
C HIS A 73 6.49 -2.93 -10.51
N SER A 74 7.40 -2.67 -9.58
CA SER A 74 8.54 -3.56 -9.33
C SER A 74 8.79 -3.70 -7.84
N ASP A 75 9.11 -4.93 -7.43
CA ASP A 75 9.40 -5.27 -6.04
C ASP A 75 10.92 -5.42 -5.82
N HIS A 76 11.41 -4.87 -4.71
CA HIS A 76 12.82 -4.89 -4.33
C HIS A 76 12.93 -5.26 -2.85
N ARG A 77 13.69 -6.31 -2.52
CA ARG A 77 14.10 -6.52 -1.13
C ARG A 77 15.07 -5.40 -0.76
N ILE A 78 14.79 -4.70 0.34
CA ILE A 78 15.65 -3.64 0.86
C ILE A 78 16.05 -3.97 2.30
N GLY A 79 17.36 -3.98 2.56
CA GLY A 79 17.94 -4.18 3.89
C GLY A 79 18.55 -2.91 4.47
N SER A 80 18.59 -1.83 3.68
CA SER A 80 19.19 -0.55 4.06
C SER A 80 18.60 0.62 3.26
N LEU A 81 18.86 1.85 3.75
CA LEU A 81 18.55 3.08 3.01
C LEU A 81 19.38 3.23 1.73
N ASP A 82 20.56 2.62 1.67
CA ASP A 82 21.38 2.60 0.46
C ASP A 82 20.69 1.80 -0.65
N ASP A 83 20.05 0.67 -0.32
CA ASP A 83 19.25 -0.11 -1.28
C ASP A 83 18.07 0.71 -1.84
N LEU A 84 17.36 1.44 -0.96
CA LEU A 84 16.29 2.34 -1.38
C LEU A 84 16.83 3.45 -2.30
N ARG A 85 17.98 4.03 -1.98
CA ARG A 85 18.63 5.06 -2.79
C ARG A 85 19.05 4.54 -4.17
N ASP A 86 19.51 3.29 -4.24
CA ASP A 86 19.83 2.63 -5.50
C ASP A 86 18.59 2.43 -6.38
N VAL A 87 17.46 2.02 -5.78
CA VAL A 87 16.18 1.90 -6.49
C VAL A 87 15.71 3.28 -6.97
N ALA A 88 15.73 4.29 -6.12
CA ALA A 88 15.37 5.67 -6.47
C ALA A 88 16.22 6.20 -7.63
N THR A 89 17.53 5.99 -7.57
CA THR A 89 18.48 6.37 -8.62
C THR A 89 18.19 5.63 -9.94
N ARG A 90 17.86 4.34 -9.88
CA ARG A 90 17.50 3.54 -11.07
C ARG A 90 16.25 4.09 -11.77
N TYR A 91 15.21 4.42 -11.00
CA TYR A 91 14.00 5.04 -11.53
C TYR A 91 14.28 6.41 -12.13
N HIS A 92 15.02 7.26 -11.42
CA HIS A 92 15.40 8.58 -11.92
C HIS A 92 16.21 8.49 -13.23
N ARG A 93 17.19 7.58 -13.32
CA ARG A 93 17.96 7.37 -14.56
C ARG A 93 17.07 6.90 -15.73
N ALA A 94 16.11 6.01 -15.47
CA ALA A 94 15.17 5.56 -16.50
C ALA A 94 14.31 6.72 -17.01
N PHE A 95 13.83 7.57 -16.10
CA PHE A 95 13.09 8.78 -16.43
C PHE A 95 13.92 9.76 -17.28
N GLU A 96 15.13 10.11 -16.83
CA GLU A 96 16.04 11.02 -17.57
C GLU A 96 16.40 10.49 -18.95
N ALA A 97 16.57 9.17 -19.09
CA ALA A 97 16.87 8.52 -20.35
C ALA A 97 15.64 8.32 -21.26
N GLN A 98 14.44 8.71 -20.81
CA GLN A 98 13.16 8.40 -21.46
C GLN A 98 13.00 6.88 -21.77
N ALA A 99 13.60 6.05 -20.92
CA ALA A 99 13.49 4.61 -21.00
C ALA A 99 12.24 4.14 -20.24
N PRO A 100 11.69 2.95 -20.58
CA PRO A 100 10.64 2.35 -19.77
C PRO A 100 11.08 2.23 -18.30
N LEU A 101 10.23 2.67 -17.37
CA LEU A 101 10.47 2.51 -15.94
C LEU A 101 10.58 1.02 -15.57
N PRO A 102 11.37 0.67 -14.53
CA PRO A 102 11.46 -0.70 -14.04
C PRO A 102 10.08 -1.30 -13.77
N ARG A 103 9.87 -2.55 -14.20
CA ARG A 103 8.64 -3.28 -13.96
C ARG A 103 8.88 -4.78 -13.89
N ASP A 104 8.14 -5.45 -13.03
CA ASP A 104 8.03 -6.90 -12.98
C ASP A 104 6.98 -7.39 -13.99
N THR A 105 7.03 -8.68 -14.30
CA THR A 105 6.13 -9.30 -15.28
C THR A 105 4.80 -9.72 -14.70
N THR A 106 4.73 -9.89 -13.38
CA THR A 106 3.49 -10.22 -12.66
C THR A 106 2.57 -9.01 -12.64
N SER A 107 1.27 -9.24 -12.78
CA SER A 107 0.28 -8.17 -12.59
C SER A 107 -0.07 -8.07 -11.11
N LEU A 108 -0.06 -6.85 -10.59
CA LEU A 108 -0.42 -6.57 -9.19
C LEU A 108 -1.92 -6.61 -8.95
N LEU A 109 -2.73 -6.26 -9.96
CA LEU A 109 -4.17 -6.11 -9.82
C LEU A 109 -4.96 -6.88 -10.87
N ALA A 110 -4.66 -6.73 -12.17
CA ALA A 110 -5.43 -7.38 -13.24
C ALA A 110 -5.48 -8.91 -13.11
N GLY A 111 -4.34 -9.55 -12.86
CA GLY A 111 -4.26 -11.00 -12.67
C GLY A 111 -5.06 -11.47 -11.45
N PRO A 112 -4.79 -10.94 -10.24
CA PRO A 112 -5.57 -11.23 -9.04
C PRO A 112 -7.07 -10.96 -9.17
N LEU A 113 -7.47 -9.87 -9.84
CA LEU A 113 -8.86 -9.52 -10.10
C LEU A 113 -9.54 -10.54 -11.02
N ALA A 114 -8.90 -10.89 -12.14
CA ALA A 114 -9.43 -11.90 -13.05
C ALA A 114 -9.61 -13.25 -12.35
N ALA A 115 -8.66 -13.63 -11.48
CA ALA A 115 -8.76 -14.86 -10.68
C ALA A 115 -9.92 -14.80 -9.66
N ALA A 116 -10.12 -13.66 -8.99
CA ALA A 116 -11.21 -13.48 -8.04
C ALA A 116 -12.59 -13.52 -8.75
N ILE A 117 -12.72 -12.85 -9.89
CA ILE A 117 -13.93 -12.89 -10.73
C ILE A 117 -14.23 -14.32 -11.18
N ALA A 118 -13.23 -15.04 -11.71
CA ALA A 118 -13.41 -16.41 -12.17
C ALA A 118 -13.82 -17.37 -11.02
N ALA A 119 -13.27 -17.16 -9.82
CA ALA A 119 -13.66 -17.93 -8.63
C ALA A 119 -15.11 -17.65 -8.21
N ALA A 120 -15.54 -16.38 -8.23
CA ALA A 120 -16.91 -16.01 -7.91
C ALA A 120 -17.92 -16.63 -8.91
N GLU A 121 -17.60 -16.59 -10.20
CA GLU A 121 -18.41 -17.22 -11.24
C GLU A 121 -18.47 -18.75 -11.08
N ALA A 122 -17.34 -19.38 -10.77
CA ALA A 122 -17.29 -20.82 -10.50
C ALA A 122 -18.11 -21.22 -9.26
N ALA A 123 -18.24 -20.32 -8.29
CA ALA A 123 -19.12 -20.47 -7.13
C ALA A 123 -20.62 -20.21 -7.43
N GLY A 124 -20.96 -19.91 -8.69
CA GLY A 124 -22.33 -19.67 -9.14
C GLY A 124 -22.82 -18.23 -8.94
N GLN A 125 -21.93 -17.28 -8.63
CA GLN A 125 -22.27 -15.86 -8.55
C GLN A 125 -22.30 -15.25 -9.95
N ALA A 126 -23.42 -14.60 -10.31
CA ALA A 126 -23.51 -13.85 -11.56
C ALA A 126 -22.95 -12.43 -11.34
N LEU A 127 -21.86 -12.10 -12.06
CA LEU A 127 -21.25 -10.77 -12.06
C LEU A 127 -21.56 -10.06 -13.39
N ASP A 128 -22.17 -8.89 -13.31
CA ASP A 128 -22.41 -8.01 -14.47
C ASP A 128 -21.14 -7.27 -14.90
N ASP A 129 -21.20 -6.67 -16.09
CA ASP A 129 -20.04 -5.95 -16.66
C ASP A 129 -19.60 -4.76 -15.80
N GLU A 130 -20.55 -4.08 -15.15
CA GLU A 130 -20.26 -3.00 -14.23
C GLU A 130 -19.45 -3.50 -13.02
N THR A 131 -19.81 -4.65 -12.46
CA THR A 131 -19.07 -5.27 -11.34
C THR A 131 -17.68 -5.73 -11.74
N ARG A 132 -17.48 -6.14 -12.99
CA ARG A 132 -16.15 -6.53 -13.51
C ARG A 132 -15.23 -5.32 -13.69
N THR A 133 -15.79 -4.19 -14.09
CA THR A 133 -15.01 -3.05 -14.61
C THR A 133 -14.95 -1.86 -13.65
N SER A 134 -15.80 -1.81 -12.63
CA SER A 134 -15.85 -0.73 -11.65
C SER A 134 -15.24 -1.17 -10.32
N PRO A 135 -14.08 -0.63 -9.91
CA PRO A 135 -13.44 -0.95 -8.64
C PRO A 135 -14.35 -0.80 -7.42
N ALA A 136 -15.22 0.20 -7.43
CA ALA A 136 -16.20 0.45 -6.36
C ALA A 136 -17.22 -0.71 -6.19
N ARG A 137 -17.36 -1.58 -7.19
CA ARG A 137 -18.25 -2.75 -7.17
C ARG A 137 -17.54 -4.04 -6.76
N TRP A 138 -16.20 -4.07 -6.75
CA TRP A 138 -15.45 -5.28 -6.39
C TRP A 138 -15.78 -5.84 -5.00
N PRO A 139 -16.16 -5.04 -3.97
CA PRO A 139 -16.62 -5.59 -2.69
C PRO A 139 -17.81 -6.57 -2.77
N ALA A 140 -18.47 -6.70 -3.93
CA ALA A 140 -19.58 -7.62 -4.14
C ALA A 140 -19.19 -9.11 -4.20
N PHE A 141 -17.91 -9.46 -4.34
CA PHE A 141 -17.44 -10.85 -4.44
C PHE A 141 -16.22 -11.13 -3.55
N GLU A 142 -15.97 -12.42 -3.29
CA GLU A 142 -14.85 -12.88 -2.45
C GLU A 142 -13.50 -12.37 -2.98
N ARG A 143 -12.65 -11.87 -2.09
CA ARG A 143 -11.39 -11.14 -2.31
C ARG A 143 -11.53 -9.79 -2.99
N GLY A 144 -12.71 -9.43 -3.46
CA GLY A 144 -12.93 -8.20 -4.21
C GLY A 144 -12.85 -6.96 -3.31
N LEU A 145 -13.22 -7.07 -2.03
CA LEU A 145 -13.01 -5.97 -1.08
C LEU A 145 -11.52 -5.73 -0.82
N THR A 146 -10.73 -6.78 -0.61
CA THR A 146 -9.26 -6.66 -0.47
C THR A 146 -8.63 -6.03 -1.72
N LEU A 147 -9.04 -6.45 -2.92
CA LEU A 147 -8.56 -5.88 -4.18
C LEU A 147 -8.96 -4.41 -4.34
N TYR A 148 -10.18 -4.05 -3.93
CA TYR A 148 -10.63 -2.67 -3.90
C TYR A 148 -9.83 -1.83 -2.90
N THR A 149 -9.54 -2.36 -1.71
CA THR A 149 -8.67 -1.71 -0.74
C THR A 149 -7.29 -1.44 -1.34
N PHE A 150 -6.65 -2.42 -1.98
CA PHE A 150 -5.38 -2.19 -2.67
C PHE A 150 -5.51 -1.14 -3.78
N PHE A 151 -6.55 -1.23 -4.61
CA PHE A 151 -6.84 -0.23 -5.63
C PHE A 151 -6.95 1.20 -5.05
N LYS A 152 -7.66 1.38 -3.95
CA LYS A 152 -7.79 2.69 -3.28
C LYS A 152 -6.45 3.21 -2.79
N VAL A 153 -5.69 2.36 -2.11
CA VAL A 153 -4.35 2.68 -1.60
C VAL A 153 -3.46 3.11 -2.77
N TYR A 154 -3.48 2.36 -3.87
CA TYR A 154 -2.70 2.67 -5.07
C TYR A 154 -3.07 4.02 -5.69
N HIS A 155 -4.36 4.34 -5.77
CA HIS A 155 -4.82 5.60 -6.35
C HIS A 155 -4.80 6.78 -5.39
N ARG A 156 -4.43 6.56 -4.13
CA ARG A 156 -4.57 7.57 -3.06
C ARG A 156 -5.96 8.19 -3.08
N LEU A 157 -6.98 7.37 -3.37
CA LEU A 157 -8.35 7.86 -3.38
C LEU A 157 -8.69 8.24 -1.95
N THR A 158 -8.65 9.54 -1.69
CA THR A 158 -9.18 10.13 -0.50
C THR A 158 -10.61 9.64 -0.35
N TYR A 159 -10.93 9.04 0.80
CA TYR A 159 -12.31 9.13 1.29
C TYR A 159 -12.64 10.62 1.23
N GLY A 160 -13.76 10.99 0.61
CA GLY A 160 -14.13 12.40 0.52
C GLY A 160 -13.92 13.09 1.87
N GLU A 161 -12.95 14.01 1.90
CA GLU A 161 -12.60 14.93 2.99
C GLU A 161 -11.95 14.27 4.24
N ASP A 162 -10.64 14.51 4.38
CA ASP A 162 -9.78 14.39 5.57
C ASP A 162 -9.96 13.17 6.50
N ASP A 163 -8.96 12.28 6.49
CA ASP A 163 -8.59 11.62 7.74
C ASP A 163 -7.11 11.21 7.76
N ALA A 164 -6.39 11.68 8.78
CA ALA A 164 -5.04 11.25 9.07
C ALA A 164 -5.06 9.80 9.56
N TYR A 165 -4.32 8.95 8.86
CA TYR A 165 -3.91 7.61 9.25
C TYR A 165 -5.03 6.64 9.69
N ARG A 166 -5.60 5.89 8.72
CA ARG A 166 -6.51 4.77 9.01
C ARG A 166 -5.78 3.45 8.78
N SER A 167 -5.69 2.61 9.81
CA SER A 167 -5.30 1.21 9.60
C SER A 167 -6.47 0.45 8.97
N ILE A 168 -6.18 -0.30 7.92
CA ILE A 168 -7.15 -1.23 7.31
C ILE A 168 -6.65 -2.64 7.55
N HIS A 169 -7.41 -3.43 8.31
CA HIS A 169 -7.17 -4.86 8.40
C HIS A 169 -7.80 -5.52 7.17
N CYS A 170 -7.05 -6.35 6.43
CA CYS A 170 -7.57 -7.11 5.28
C CYS A 170 -7.08 -8.56 5.23
N GLU A 171 -7.93 -9.44 4.71
CA GLU A 171 -7.59 -10.83 4.44
C GLU A 171 -6.93 -10.95 3.06
N THR A 172 -5.74 -11.56 3.01
CA THR A 172 -5.02 -11.83 1.76
C THR A 172 -4.72 -13.32 1.61
N PRO A 173 -4.40 -13.82 0.40
CA PRO A 173 -3.95 -15.20 0.22
C PRO A 173 -2.73 -15.58 1.09
N ASP A 174 -1.91 -14.59 1.44
CA ASP A 174 -0.70 -14.74 2.26
C ASP A 174 -0.97 -14.51 3.75
N GLY A 175 -2.24 -14.49 4.17
CA GLY A 175 -2.69 -14.29 5.54
C GLY A 175 -3.23 -12.88 5.84
N PRO A 176 -3.66 -12.63 7.09
CA PRO A 176 -4.18 -11.34 7.53
C PRO A 176 -3.11 -10.24 7.50
N ARG A 177 -3.49 -9.07 6.97
CA ARG A 177 -2.60 -7.91 6.83
C ARG A 177 -3.21 -6.67 7.43
N GLU A 178 -2.34 -5.76 7.87
CA GLU A 178 -2.69 -4.39 8.23
C GLU A 178 -2.05 -3.44 7.21
N ILE A 179 -2.86 -2.53 6.69
CA ILE A 179 -2.41 -1.48 5.77
C ILE A 179 -2.43 -0.16 6.52
N HIS A 180 -1.33 0.57 6.41
CA HIS A 180 -1.05 1.80 7.13
C HIS A 180 -0.73 2.89 6.13
N GLU A 181 -1.67 3.79 5.88
CA GLU A 181 -1.52 4.87 4.90
C GLU A 181 -1.05 6.17 5.54
N PHE A 182 -0.01 6.77 4.97
CA PHE A 182 0.56 8.04 5.37
C PHE A 182 0.38 9.05 4.25
N HIS A 183 -0.40 10.09 4.53
CA HIS A 183 -0.63 11.23 3.65
C HIS A 183 -0.07 12.47 4.36
N LEU A 184 1.24 12.63 4.30
CA LEU A 184 1.98 13.63 5.07
C LEU A 184 2.63 14.66 4.12
N GLU A 185 2.98 15.82 4.66
CA GLU A 185 3.72 16.85 3.91
C GLU A 185 5.09 16.33 3.42
N GLU A 186 5.75 15.49 4.22
CA GLU A 186 7.07 14.92 3.93
C GLU A 186 7.01 13.83 2.85
N GLY A 187 5.85 13.23 2.62
CA GLY A 187 5.68 12.19 1.62
C GLY A 187 4.42 11.35 1.82
N GLU A 188 4.04 10.68 0.73
CA GLU A 188 2.85 9.83 0.67
C GLU A 188 3.25 8.38 0.44
N PHE A 189 2.96 7.51 1.40
CA PHE A 189 3.34 6.10 1.33
C PHE A 189 2.36 5.23 2.10
N ALA A 190 2.40 3.93 1.83
CA ALA A 190 1.68 2.96 2.64
C ALA A 190 2.61 1.85 3.09
N VAL A 191 2.34 1.30 4.27
CA VAL A 191 2.99 0.08 4.75
C VAL A 191 1.94 -1.02 4.88
N ILE A 192 2.18 -2.16 4.23
CA ILE A 192 1.38 -3.37 4.38
C ILE A 192 2.18 -4.31 5.26
N ALA A 193 1.74 -4.50 6.50
CA ALA A 193 2.39 -5.38 7.47
C ALA A 193 1.57 -6.66 7.68
N PRO A 194 2.19 -7.79 8.07
CA PRO A 194 1.46 -8.88 8.69
C PRO A 194 0.68 -8.35 9.91
N ALA A 195 -0.53 -8.86 10.13
CA ALA A 195 -1.26 -8.57 11.37
C ALA A 195 -0.44 -8.99 12.61
N GLU A 196 -0.79 -8.47 13.78
CA GLU A 196 -0.09 -8.84 15.02
C GLU A 196 -0.07 -10.36 15.23
N GLY A 197 1.11 -10.92 15.50
CA GLY A 197 1.31 -12.36 15.68
C GLY A 197 1.47 -13.16 14.38
N GLU A 198 1.21 -12.55 13.22
CA GLU A 198 1.39 -13.19 11.92
C GLU A 198 2.84 -13.05 11.41
N ALA A 199 3.30 -14.11 10.74
CA ALA A 199 4.61 -14.12 10.09
C ALA A 199 4.51 -13.58 8.66
N GLY A 200 5.60 -13.02 8.16
CA GLY A 200 5.73 -12.61 6.77
C GLY A 200 6.50 -11.31 6.60
N ASP A 201 6.62 -10.92 5.34
CA ASP A 201 7.28 -9.68 4.92
C ASP A 201 6.33 -8.50 5.08
N SER A 202 6.89 -7.35 5.44
CA SER A 202 6.23 -6.06 5.29
C SER A 202 6.52 -5.50 3.90
N VAL A 203 5.56 -4.75 3.34
CA VAL A 203 5.72 -4.06 2.07
C VAL A 203 5.64 -2.55 2.30
N LEU A 204 6.72 -1.84 1.97
CA LEU A 204 6.69 -0.39 1.80
C LEU A 204 6.25 -0.10 0.37
N LEU A 205 5.06 0.48 0.22
CA LEU A 205 4.46 0.78 -1.06
C LEU A 205 4.63 2.27 -1.39
N LEU A 206 5.30 2.55 -2.50
CA LEU A 206 5.58 3.90 -3.00
C LEU A 206 5.11 4.06 -4.44
N HIS A 207 4.47 5.19 -4.74
CA HIS A 207 4.44 5.71 -6.11
C HIS A 207 5.86 6.13 -6.52
N GLU A 208 6.24 6.02 -7.78
CA GLU A 208 7.61 6.32 -8.23
C GLU A 208 8.02 7.77 -7.92
N SER A 209 7.06 8.71 -7.91
CA SER A 209 7.32 10.10 -7.51
C SER A 209 7.69 10.28 -6.03
N GLN A 210 7.42 9.29 -5.18
CA GLN A 210 7.66 9.34 -3.73
C GLN A 210 8.96 8.65 -3.32
N LEU A 211 9.69 8.04 -4.26
CA LEU A 211 10.98 7.40 -3.96
C LEU A 211 11.95 8.35 -3.27
N MET A 212 12.07 9.58 -3.78
CA MET A 212 12.99 10.58 -3.21
C MET A 212 12.43 11.26 -1.94
N PRO A 213 11.17 11.76 -1.91
CA PRO A 213 10.59 12.31 -0.68
C PRO A 213 10.64 11.34 0.51
N VAL A 214 10.24 10.08 0.30
CA VAL A 214 10.24 9.10 1.38
C VAL A 214 11.65 8.70 1.76
N LEU A 215 12.60 8.59 0.82
CA LEU A 215 14.00 8.38 1.19
C LEU A 215 14.51 9.48 2.13
N GLN A 216 14.24 10.75 1.82
CA GLN A 216 14.63 11.89 2.67
C GLN A 216 13.97 11.82 4.05
N LEU A 217 12.67 11.53 4.09
CA LEU A 217 11.95 11.31 5.34
C LEU A 217 12.60 10.21 6.19
N LEU A 218 12.95 9.08 5.58
CA LEU A 218 13.58 7.96 6.29
C LEU A 218 15.01 8.26 6.75
N GLU A 219 15.75 9.13 6.06
CA GLU A 219 17.08 9.60 6.48
C GLU A 219 17.01 10.56 7.68
N GLU A 220 15.93 11.31 7.80
CA GLU A 220 15.69 12.28 8.89
C GLU A 220 15.05 11.66 10.13
N CYS A 221 14.58 10.42 10.02
CA CYS A 221 13.92 9.68 11.10
C CYS A 221 14.90 8.84 11.93
#